data_AF-A0AAP5MAL8-F1
#
_entry.id   AF-A0AAP5MAL8-F1
#
_cell.length_a   1.000
_cell.length_b   1.000
_cell.length_c   1.000
_cell.angle_alpha   90.00
_cell.angle_beta   90.00
_cell.angle_gamma   90.00
#
_symmetry.space_group_name_H-M   'P 1'
#
loop_
_entity.id
_entity.type
_entity.pdbx_description
1 polymer ?
#
loop_
_entity_poly.entity_id
_entity_poly.type
_entity_poly.pdbx_seq_one_letter_code
_entity_poly.pdbx_strand_id
1 'polypeptide(L)'
;MEILHVLYLLAIALTLLSVLVRQLQYLQYLWKKMFSPRSGEKIRGRVSRSYRIDPKNRQLQSRLISLLRGDTPTAKRLLKRQRELHPGKSDNWYLEKVIYDLERDRRHY
;
A
#
# COMPACT_ATOMS: atom_id res chain seq x y z
N MET A 1 59.75 -2.45 4.58
CA MET A 1 58.80 -3.45 3.99
C MET A 1 57.51 -3.54 4.78
N GLU A 2 57.56 -3.56 6.12
CA GLU A 2 56.39 -3.56 7.03
C GLU A 2 55.34 -2.47 6.73
N ILE A 3 55.78 -1.20 6.60
CA ILE A 3 54.87 -0.05 6.41
C ILE A 3 54.08 -0.15 5.10
N LEU A 4 54.70 -0.64 4.02
CA LEU A 4 54.03 -0.82 2.73
C LEU A 4 52.94 -1.89 2.79
N HIS A 5 53.17 -2.97 3.55
CA HIS A 5 52.18 -4.02 3.75
C HIS A 5 50.99 -3.50 4.56
N VAL A 6 51.25 -2.72 5.62
CA VAL A 6 50.19 -2.10 6.43
C VAL A 6 49.34 -1.13 5.60
N LEU A 7 49.97 -0.29 4.76
CA LEU A 7 49.25 0.62 3.87
C LEU A 7 48.41 -0.13 2.82
N TYR A 8 48.94 -1.22 2.27
CA TYR A 8 48.23 -2.05 1.31
C TYR A 8 47.00 -2.74 1.93
N LEU A 9 47.14 -3.28 3.15
CA LEU A 9 46.04 -3.88 3.90
C LEU A 9 44.95 -2.86 4.24
N LEU A 10 45.33 -1.63 4.61
CA LEU A 10 44.39 -0.54 4.83
C LEU A 10 43.62 -0.17 3.55
N ALA A 11 44.30 -0.11 2.41
CA ALA A 11 43.65 0.17 1.12
C ALA A 11 42.62 -0.90 0.73
N ILE A 12 42.94 -2.19 0.94
CA ILE A 12 41.99 -3.28 0.72
C ILE A 12 40.81 -3.19 1.69
N ALA A 13 41.07 -2.94 2.97
CA ALA A 13 40.01 -2.82 3.96
C ALA A 13 39.03 -1.69 3.62
N LEU A 14 39.53 -0.54 3.15
CA LEU A 14 38.69 0.60 2.74
C LEU A 14 37.85 0.29 1.50
N THR A 15 38.41 -0.40 0.50
CA THR A 15 37.67 -0.79 -0.70
C THR A 15 36.56 -1.79 -0.37
N LEU A 16 36.85 -2.81 0.45
CA LEU A 16 35.87 -3.79 0.91
C LEU A 16 34.76 -3.13 1.74
N LEU A 17 35.10 -2.22 2.64
CA LEU A 17 34.13 -1.43 3.41
C LEU A 17 33.20 -0.63 2.48
N SER A 18 33.75 0.02 1.46
CA SER A 18 32.97 0.81 0.50
C SER A 18 31.99 -0.03 -0.32
N VAL A 19 32.39 -1.25 -0.71
CA VAL A 19 31.54 -2.22 -1.43
C VAL A 19 30.41 -2.71 -0.54
N LEU A 20 30.70 -2.98 0.73
CA LEU A 20 29.71 -3.42 1.71
C LEU A 20 28.65 -2.34 1.97
N VAL A 21 29.05 -1.08 2.08
CA VAL A 21 28.12 0.06 2.20
C VAL A 21 27.21 0.15 0.96
N ARG A 22 27.75 -0.06 -0.25
CA ARG A 22 26.94 -0.06 -1.49
C ARG A 22 25.89 -1.17 -1.51
N GLN A 23 26.20 -2.36 -1.01
CA GLN A 23 25.23 -3.46 -0.92
C GLN A 23 24.09 -3.14 0.07
N LEU A 24 24.42 -2.52 1.21
CA LEU A 24 23.41 -2.06 2.17
C LEU A 24 22.53 -0.95 1.57
N GLN A 25 23.12 0.00 0.83
CA GLN A 25 22.37 1.03 0.12
C GLN A 25 21.49 0.46 -0.99
N TYR A 26 21.97 -0.56 -1.72
CA TYR A 26 21.19 -1.24 -2.74
C TYR A 26 20.00 -2.00 -2.13
N LEU A 27 20.20 -2.65 -0.98
CA LEU A 27 19.11 -3.26 -0.21
C LEU A 27 18.12 -2.21 0.26
N GLN A 28 18.56 -1.07 0.81
CA GLN A 28 17.68 0.05 1.18
C GLN A 28 16.92 0.63 -0.03
N TYR A 29 17.56 0.72 -1.19
CA TYR A 29 16.93 1.17 -2.44
C TYR A 29 15.86 0.18 -2.91
N LEU A 30 16.18 -1.11 -2.94
CA LEU A 30 15.22 -2.16 -3.29
C LEU A 30 14.09 -2.24 -2.28
N TRP A 31 14.36 -2.07 -0.98
CA TRP A 31 13.34 -2.00 0.04
C TRP A 31 12.45 -0.77 -0.14
N LYS A 32 13.01 0.40 -0.46
CA LYS A 32 12.21 1.58 -0.81
C LYS A 32 11.39 1.39 -2.09
N LYS A 33 11.82 0.55 -3.04
CA LYS A 33 11.08 0.26 -4.28
C LYS A 33 9.97 -0.79 -4.07
N MET A 34 10.22 -1.81 -3.25
CA MET A 34 9.27 -2.88 -2.95
C MET A 34 8.29 -2.52 -1.82
N PHE A 35 8.78 -1.85 -0.78
CA PHE A 35 8.02 -1.35 0.37
C PHE A 35 7.83 0.16 0.35
N SER A 36 8.05 0.84 -0.79
CA SER A 36 7.23 2.03 -1.02
C SER A 36 5.81 1.49 -1.03
N PRO A 37 4.96 1.78 -0.01
CA PRO A 37 3.53 1.63 -0.25
C PRO A 37 3.32 2.41 -1.53
N ARG A 38 2.92 1.74 -2.61
CA ARG A 38 2.55 2.39 -3.88
C ARG A 38 1.78 3.60 -3.42
N SER A 39 2.46 4.75 -3.55
CA SER A 39 2.15 5.93 -2.74
C SER A 39 0.67 6.06 -2.92
N GLY A 40 -0.06 6.02 -1.80
CA GLY A 40 -1.49 6.27 -1.82
C GLY A 40 -1.61 7.64 -2.44
N GLU A 41 -1.67 7.65 -3.76
CA GLU A 41 -1.59 8.81 -4.59
C GLU A 41 -2.86 9.50 -4.21
N LYS A 42 -2.63 10.49 -3.36
CA LYS A 42 -3.58 11.33 -2.68
C LYS A 42 -4.98 11.11 -3.27
N ILE A 43 -5.80 10.28 -2.63
CA ILE A 43 -7.25 10.53 -2.63
C ILE A 43 -7.51 11.78 -1.75
N ARG A 44 -6.72 12.84 -1.96
CA ARG A 44 -7.18 14.22 -2.00
C ARG A 44 -7.69 14.56 -3.40
N GLY A 45 -7.80 13.60 -4.31
CA GLY A 45 -8.85 13.62 -5.32
C GLY A 45 -10.18 13.75 -4.57
N ARG A 46 -10.73 14.96 -4.58
CA ARG A 46 -12.03 15.34 -4.04
C ARG A 46 -12.97 14.14 -4.21
N VAL A 47 -13.27 13.45 -3.11
CA VAL A 47 -14.22 12.33 -3.06
C VAL A 47 -15.37 12.70 -3.98
N SER A 48 -15.67 11.84 -4.95
CA SER A 48 -16.54 12.21 -6.07
C SER A 48 -17.84 12.83 -5.51
N ARG A 49 -18.43 13.76 -6.26
CA ARG A 49 -19.66 14.42 -5.82
C ARG A 49 -20.74 13.38 -5.49
N SER A 50 -20.81 12.28 -6.25
CA SER A 50 -21.74 11.18 -6.00
C SER A 50 -21.46 10.48 -4.68
N TYR A 51 -20.20 10.18 -4.33
CA TYR A 51 -19.87 9.54 -3.05
C TYR A 51 -20.34 10.36 -1.83
N ARG A 52 -20.43 11.70 -1.95
CA ARG A 52 -20.89 12.58 -0.86
C ARG A 52 -22.39 12.83 -0.87
N ILE A 53 -22.98 13.05 -2.04
CA ILE A 53 -24.35 13.56 -2.15
C ILE A 53 -25.36 12.42 -2.29
N ASP A 54 -24.99 11.33 -2.97
CA ASP A 54 -25.90 10.24 -3.30
C ASP A 54 -26.42 9.55 -2.02
N PRO A 55 -27.75 9.54 -1.79
CA PRO A 55 -28.35 8.89 -0.62
C PRO A 55 -28.12 7.37 -0.61
N LYS A 56 -28.12 6.72 -1.78
CA LYS A 56 -27.83 5.29 -1.89
C LYS A 56 -26.39 5.00 -1.46
N ASN A 57 -25.47 5.88 -1.84
CA ASN A 57 -24.07 5.75 -1.44
C ASN A 57 -23.89 5.81 0.08
N ARG A 58 -24.57 6.75 0.75
CA ARG A 58 -24.56 6.83 2.22
C ARG A 58 -25.10 5.58 2.90
N GLN A 59 -26.19 5.01 2.39
CA GLN A 59 -26.74 3.76 2.90
C GLN A 59 -25.74 2.60 2.75
N LEU A 60 -25.09 2.49 1.59
CA LEU A 60 -24.08 1.47 1.33
C LEU A 60 -22.84 1.66 2.20
N GLN A 61 -22.37 2.89 2.43
CA GLN A 61 -21.28 3.17 3.36
C GLN A 61 -21.62 2.70 4.77
N SER A 62 -22.79 3.07 5.31
CA SER A 62 -23.22 2.64 6.64
C SER A 62 -23.34 1.12 6.74
N ARG A 63 -23.86 0.45 5.69
CA ARG A 63 -23.94 -1.01 5.63
C ARG A 63 -22.55 -1.66 5.63
N LEU A 64 -21.60 -1.14 4.85
CA LEU A 64 -20.23 -1.64 4.81
C LEU A 64 -19.55 -1.53 6.19
N ILE A 65 -19.70 -0.39 6.85
CA ILE A 65 -19.13 -0.20 8.20
C ILE A 65 -19.79 -1.12 9.23
N SER A 66 -21.11 -1.31 9.15
CA SER A 66 -21.84 -2.25 10.01
C SER A 66 -21.36 -3.70 9.82
N LEU A 67 -21.19 -4.13 8.56
CA LEU A 67 -20.63 -5.45 8.25
C LEU A 67 -19.23 -5.62 8.85
N LEU A 68 -18.41 -4.58 8.81
CA LEU A 68 -17.05 -4.60 9.37
C LEU A 68 -17.00 -4.25 10.88
N ARG A 69 -18.14 -4.25 11.58
CA ARG A 69 -18.23 -3.95 13.03
C ARG A 69 -17.56 -2.62 13.41
N GLY A 70 -17.64 -1.61 12.53
CA GLY A 70 -17.05 -0.30 12.78
C GLY A 70 -15.61 -0.12 12.25
N ASP A 71 -14.99 -1.13 11.65
CA ASP A 71 -13.62 -1.04 11.13
C ASP A 71 -13.55 -0.24 9.82
N THR A 72 -13.50 1.09 9.97
CA THR A 72 -13.37 2.03 8.86
C THR A 72 -12.02 1.95 8.12
N PRO A 73 -10.87 1.68 8.76
CA PRO A 73 -9.61 1.42 8.04
C PRO A 73 -9.71 0.24 7.07
N THR A 74 -10.29 -0.88 7.50
CA THR A 74 -10.47 -2.06 6.65
C THR A 74 -11.41 -1.76 5.49
N ALA A 75 -12.51 -1.04 5.74
CA ALA A 75 -13.43 -0.61 4.68
C ALA A 75 -12.72 0.18 3.58
N LYS A 76 -11.87 1.16 3.96
CA LYS A 76 -11.09 1.96 3.02
C LYS A 76 -10.10 1.11 2.23
N ARG A 77 -9.44 0.15 2.88
CA ARG A 77 -8.49 -0.77 2.22
C ARG A 77 -9.19 -1.64 1.18
N LEU A 78 -10.37 -2.18 1.51
CA LEU A 78 -11.16 -3.00 0.58
C LEU A 78 -11.62 -2.19 -0.64
N LEU A 79 -12.16 -0.99 -0.42
CA LEU A 79 -12.58 -0.10 -1.50
C LEU A 79 -11.39 0.33 -2.38
N LYS A 80 -10.23 0.62 -1.78
CA LYS A 80 -9.01 0.93 -2.53
C LYS A 80 -8.62 -0.24 -3.44
N ARG A 81 -8.59 -1.46 -2.89
CA ARG A 81 -8.27 -2.66 -3.66
C ARG A 81 -9.24 -2.87 -4.84
N GLN A 82 -10.54 -2.72 -4.63
CA GLN A 82 -11.53 -2.87 -5.72
C GLN A 82 -11.39 -1.79 -6.80
N ARG A 83 -11.04 -0.56 -6.44
CA ARG A 83 -10.74 0.52 -7.40
C ARG A 83 -9.50 0.24 -8.24
N GLU A 84 -8.49 -0.41 -7.65
CA GLU A 84 -7.28 -0.81 -8.37
C GLU A 84 -7.54 -1.94 -9.35
N LEU A 85 -8.41 -2.90 -8.99
CA LEU A 85 -8.74 -4.05 -9.85
C LEU A 85 -9.72 -3.69 -10.98
N HIS A 86 -10.62 -2.74 -10.74
CA HIS A 86 -11.70 -2.40 -11.68
C HIS A 86 -11.78 -0.89 -11.90
N PRO A 87 -10.79 -0.26 -12.58
CA PRO A 87 -10.79 1.18 -12.81
C PRO A 87 -12.01 1.64 -13.61
N GLY A 88 -12.46 2.88 -13.37
CA GLY A 88 -13.53 3.52 -14.13
C GLY A 88 -14.97 3.17 -13.71
N LYS A 89 -15.17 2.38 -12.65
CA LYS A 89 -16.52 2.11 -12.10
C LYS A 89 -17.00 3.23 -11.18
N SER A 90 -18.32 3.27 -10.93
CA SER A 90 -18.95 4.24 -10.03
C SER A 90 -18.70 3.89 -8.57
N ASP A 91 -18.83 4.88 -7.68
CA ASP A 91 -18.66 4.65 -6.24
C ASP A 91 -19.67 3.67 -5.64
N ASN A 92 -20.91 3.69 -6.12
CA ASN A 92 -21.91 2.72 -5.73
C ASN A 92 -21.51 1.30 -6.14
N TRP A 93 -20.97 1.14 -7.34
CA TRP A 93 -20.50 -0.16 -7.82
C TRP A 93 -19.39 -0.73 -6.91
N TYR A 94 -18.41 0.09 -6.50
CA TYR A 94 -17.36 -0.39 -5.59
C TYR A 94 -17.92 -0.77 -4.22
N LEU A 95 -18.84 0.03 -3.67
CA LEU A 95 -19.47 -0.28 -2.38
C LEU A 95 -20.31 -1.57 -2.44
N GLU A 96 -21.15 -1.71 -3.45
CA GLU A 96 -21.95 -2.91 -3.71
C GLU A 96 -21.06 -4.14 -3.87
N LYS A 97 -19.96 -4.01 -4.63
CA LYS A 97 -19.03 -5.12 -4.86
C LYS A 97 -18.36 -5.58 -3.58
N VAL A 98 -17.84 -4.65 -2.76
CA VAL A 98 -17.22 -5.01 -1.47
C VAL A 98 -18.24 -5.64 -0.53
N ILE A 99 -19.46 -5.11 -0.44
CA ILE A 99 -20.52 -5.67 0.40
C ILE A 99 -20.86 -7.10 -0.06
N TYR A 100 -21.05 -7.30 -1.36
CA TYR A 100 -21.31 -8.62 -1.93
C TYR A 100 -20.20 -9.62 -1.61
N ASP A 101 -18.94 -9.24 -1.78
CA ASP A 101 -17.80 -10.11 -1.48
C ASP A 101 -17.77 -10.48 0.02
N LEU A 102 -17.99 -9.52 0.91
CA LEU A 102 -18.05 -9.77 2.36
C LEU A 102 -19.22 -10.67 2.77
N GLU A 103 -20.39 -10.49 2.17
CA GLU A 103 -21.57 -11.32 2.44
C GLU A 103 -21.39 -12.74 1.92
N ARG A 104 -20.77 -12.89 0.75
CA ARG A 104 -20.42 -14.20 0.19
C ARG A 104 -19.45 -14.94 1.10
N ASP A 105 -18.37 -14.28 1.51
CA ASP A 105 -17.34 -14.90 2.36
C ASP A 105 -17.91 -15.33 3.73
N ARG A 106 -18.92 -14.63 4.25
CA ARG A 106 -19.65 -14.99 5.47
C ARG A 106 -20.58 -16.19 5.34
N ARG A 107 -21.09 -16.48 4.15
CA ARG A 107 -21.94 -17.66 3.93
C ARG A 107 -21.14 -18.97 3.88
N HIS A 108 -19.82 -18.86 3.76
CA HIS A 108 -18.92 -20.00 3.69
C HIS A 108 -18.31 -20.40 5.05
N TYR A 109 -18.75 -19.77 6.14
CA TYR A 109 -18.32 -20.05 7.51
C TYR A 109 -19.53 -20.33 8.40
#